data_AF-A0A369RKT3-F1
#
_entry.id   AF-A0A369RKT3-F1
#
_cell.length_a   1.000
_cell.length_b   1.000
_cell.length_c   1.000
_cell.angle_alpha   90.00
_cell.angle_beta   90.00
_cell.angle_gamma   90.00
#
_symmetry.space_group_name_H-M   'P 1'
#
loop_
_entity.id
_entity.type
_entity.pdbx_description
1 polymer ?
#
loop_
_entity_poly.entity_id
_entity_poly.type
_entity_poly.pdbx_seq_one_letter_code
_entity_poly.pdbx_strand_id
1 'polypeptide(L)'
;MELKVNDFPISEIKKVDITVQKTITVTHGSYSGAIPDSAVLEIIQVKQGNVIYENSIDYKLNAGNVDWSLPGKEPAPGSSYLITYRCRTHISPEDISEEGCKVRGAVDNSLVLVDYTWKMPRYDLITIDSKGVVRRIKGIAHPWRPSMPRAPSGQLLLCYIHQTWKKGEGVKIVNNAIHAVPMNELEAMKKGINDLYALVAQERLRSDANSREPTTKKGVFVDSFFDDDMRDQGISQSAAIVNKELILPIDVEIIDVERGKEPYLLPYKLEPVLEQLLQTKGEKINPYQAFDPVPAQITLNKNIDHWTEVTTNWKSPVTRVFNVKETTELLSSTSYETEFMREAVQNFEIEGFEPSEKLKEIKFDGIIIQPIA
;
A
#
# COMPACT_ATOMS: atom_id res chain seq x y z
N MET A 1 -21.16 -3.04 33.15
CA MET A 1 -21.75 -2.39 31.96
C MET A 1 -20.68 -1.55 31.29
N GLU A 2 -20.60 -1.57 29.96
CA GLU A 2 -19.71 -0.70 29.18
C GLU A 2 -20.51 0.53 28.73
N LEU A 3 -20.02 1.72 29.07
CA LEU A 3 -20.64 2.99 28.72
C LEU A 3 -19.86 3.65 27.59
N LYS A 4 -20.55 4.01 26.52
CA LYS A 4 -20.00 4.83 25.44
C LYS A 4 -20.45 6.27 25.62
N VAL A 5 -19.52 7.21 25.49
CA VAL A 5 -19.82 8.64 25.50
C VAL A 5 -20.02 9.17 24.08
N ASN A 6 -20.79 10.24 23.94
CA ASN A 6 -21.05 10.85 22.63
C ASN A 6 -19.84 11.62 22.10
N ASP A 7 -19.17 12.40 22.96
CA ASP A 7 -18.02 13.18 22.58
C ASP A 7 -16.73 12.48 23.01
N PHE A 8 -15.83 12.31 22.05
CA PHE A 8 -14.56 11.60 22.23
C PHE A 8 -13.46 12.33 21.44
N PRO A 9 -12.19 12.24 21.87
CA PRO A 9 -11.66 11.40 22.95
C PRO A 9 -11.76 12.04 24.35
N ILE A 10 -12.02 11.19 25.36
CA ILE A 10 -12.10 11.61 26.77
C ILE A 10 -10.74 12.16 27.25
N SER A 11 -10.79 13.29 27.96
CA SER A 11 -9.64 13.86 28.69
C SER A 11 -9.63 13.39 30.14
N GLU A 12 -10.77 13.52 30.83
CA GLU A 12 -10.94 13.19 32.23
C GLU A 12 -12.42 12.97 32.54
N ILE A 13 -12.74 11.94 33.31
CA ILE A 13 -14.09 11.70 33.85
C ILE A 13 -14.13 12.29 35.26
N LYS A 14 -15.00 13.25 35.49
CA LYS A 14 -15.11 13.95 36.78
C LYS A 14 -16.00 13.20 37.76
N LYS A 15 -17.20 12.81 37.31
CA LYS A 15 -18.20 12.13 38.15
C LYS A 15 -19.00 11.14 37.33
N VAL A 16 -19.35 10.02 37.97
CA VAL A 16 -20.28 9.04 37.44
C VAL A 16 -21.31 8.75 38.52
N ASP A 17 -22.56 9.09 38.24
CA ASP A 17 -23.69 8.82 39.13
C ASP A 17 -24.43 7.59 38.64
N ILE A 18 -24.47 6.57 39.50
CA ILE A 18 -25.23 5.34 39.24
C ILE A 18 -26.28 5.10 40.31
N THR A 19 -27.32 4.38 39.93
CA THR A 19 -28.29 3.82 40.88
C THR A 19 -27.83 2.42 41.27
N VAL A 20 -27.58 2.20 42.56
CA VAL A 20 -27.10 0.92 43.12
C VAL A 20 -28.18 0.37 44.05
N GLN A 21 -28.37 -0.95 44.00
CA GLN A 21 -29.18 -1.67 44.97
C GLN A 21 -28.29 -2.19 46.09
N LYS A 22 -28.58 -1.81 47.33
CA LYS A 22 -27.86 -2.28 48.52
C LYS A 22 -28.83 -3.01 49.46
N THR A 23 -28.30 -4.02 50.14
CA THR A 23 -28.99 -4.70 51.26
C THR A 23 -28.20 -4.46 52.53
N ILE A 24 -28.80 -3.79 53.50
CA ILE A 24 -28.16 -3.45 54.79
C ILE A 24 -29.01 -3.95 55.94
N THR A 25 -28.35 -4.41 57.00
CA THR A 25 -28.97 -4.70 58.29
C THR A 25 -29.02 -3.42 59.11
N VAL A 26 -30.23 -2.96 59.43
CA VAL A 26 -30.47 -1.76 60.27
C VAL A 26 -31.10 -2.19 61.59
N THR A 27 -30.65 -1.59 62.68
CA THR A 27 -31.24 -1.80 64.01
C THR A 27 -32.39 -0.82 64.21
N HIS A 28 -33.54 -1.33 64.63
CA HIS A 28 -34.73 -0.54 64.87
C HIS A 28 -34.60 0.28 66.17
N GLY A 29 -34.54 1.61 66.04
CA GLY A 29 -34.62 2.56 67.16
C GLY A 29 -36.06 2.90 67.51
N SER A 30 -36.29 3.67 68.58
CA SER A 30 -37.65 3.96 69.09
C SER A 30 -38.59 4.69 68.13
N TYR A 31 -38.07 5.36 67.07
CA TYR A 31 -38.90 6.16 66.15
C TYR A 31 -38.34 6.28 64.71
N SER A 32 -37.12 5.82 64.42
CA SER A 32 -36.51 6.01 63.10
C SER A 32 -35.46 4.94 62.80
N GLY A 33 -35.63 4.23 61.69
CA GLY A 33 -34.61 3.39 61.09
C GLY A 33 -33.70 4.24 60.20
N ALA A 34 -32.57 4.70 60.74
CA ALA A 34 -31.65 5.55 59.99
C ALA A 34 -30.94 4.73 58.90
N ILE A 35 -31.20 5.07 57.63
CA ILE A 35 -30.42 4.54 56.52
C ILE A 35 -29.15 5.40 56.40
N PRO A 36 -27.95 4.79 56.33
CA PRO A 36 -26.70 5.55 56.31
C PRO A 36 -26.46 6.34 55.01
N ASP A 37 -27.12 5.96 53.91
CA ASP A 37 -27.03 6.64 52.62
C ASP A 37 -28.05 7.78 52.50
N SER A 38 -27.62 8.96 52.05
CA SER A 38 -28.44 10.18 51.99
C SER A 38 -29.31 10.33 50.73
N ALA A 39 -29.10 9.51 49.70
CA ALA A 39 -29.78 9.61 48.39
C ALA A 39 -30.55 8.33 48.04
N VAL A 40 -31.43 7.89 48.94
CA VAL A 40 -32.33 6.74 48.72
C VAL A 40 -33.46 7.14 47.78
N LEU A 41 -33.63 6.41 46.68
CA LEU A 41 -34.68 6.63 45.69
C LEU A 41 -35.95 5.83 46.04
N GLU A 42 -35.77 4.55 46.37
CA GLU A 42 -36.87 3.64 46.68
C GLU A 42 -36.42 2.50 47.58
N ILE A 43 -37.35 1.98 48.38
CA ILE A 43 -37.17 0.76 49.17
C ILE A 43 -37.85 -0.37 48.42
N ILE A 44 -37.11 -1.43 48.12
CA ILE A 44 -37.64 -2.60 47.40
C ILE A 44 -38.25 -3.58 48.40
N GLN A 45 -37.56 -3.84 49.51
CA GLN A 45 -37.99 -4.84 50.47
C GLN A 45 -37.45 -4.56 51.86
N VAL A 46 -38.30 -4.75 52.86
CA VAL A 46 -37.92 -4.78 54.28
C VAL A 46 -38.34 -6.12 54.86
N LYS A 47 -37.41 -6.86 55.45
CA LYS A 47 -37.68 -8.18 56.04
C LYS A 47 -37.05 -8.35 57.42
N GLN A 48 -37.77 -9.01 58.30
CA GLN A 48 -37.29 -9.47 59.59
C GLN A 48 -37.63 -10.95 59.76
N GLY A 49 -36.62 -11.82 59.68
CA GLY A 49 -36.85 -13.27 59.63
C GLY A 49 -37.74 -13.66 58.45
N ASN A 50 -38.93 -14.19 58.75
CA ASN A 50 -39.95 -14.58 57.76
C ASN A 50 -41.03 -13.50 57.52
N VAL A 51 -41.00 -12.39 58.25
CA VAL A 51 -41.99 -11.31 58.09
C VAL A 51 -41.46 -10.32 57.06
N ILE A 52 -42.23 -10.13 55.98
CA ILE A 52 -41.99 -9.09 54.98
C ILE A 52 -42.97 -7.95 55.29
N TYR A 53 -42.45 -6.74 55.41
CA TYR A 53 -43.25 -5.54 55.66
C TYR A 53 -43.68 -4.91 54.33
N GLU A 54 -44.90 -4.40 54.28
CA GLU A 54 -45.49 -3.82 53.07
C GLU A 54 -45.35 -2.29 53.05
N ASN A 55 -44.88 -1.77 51.91
CA ASN A 55 -44.73 -0.33 51.70
C ASN A 55 -46.11 0.35 51.68
N SER A 56 -46.24 1.51 52.34
CA SER A 56 -47.48 2.30 52.52
C SER A 56 -48.52 1.73 53.47
N ILE A 57 -48.29 0.55 54.07
CA ILE A 57 -49.12 -0.02 55.14
C ILE A 57 -48.32 -0.08 56.44
N ASP A 58 -47.12 -0.67 56.39
CA ASP A 58 -46.26 -0.86 57.56
C ASP A 58 -45.19 0.22 57.70
N TYR A 59 -44.68 0.75 56.58
CA TYR A 59 -43.68 1.82 56.58
C TYR A 59 -43.81 2.73 55.36
N LYS A 60 -43.29 3.95 55.45
CA LYS A 60 -43.11 4.87 54.31
C LYS A 60 -41.67 5.36 54.23
N LEU A 61 -41.21 5.71 53.03
CA LEU A 61 -39.94 6.41 52.84
C LEU A 61 -40.16 7.90 53.10
N ASN A 62 -39.44 8.47 54.07
CA ASN A 62 -39.49 9.90 54.39
C ASN A 62 -38.08 10.48 54.47
N ALA A 63 -37.75 11.41 53.57
CA ALA A 63 -36.47 12.11 53.52
C ALA A 63 -35.23 11.19 53.60
N GLY A 64 -35.29 10.02 52.96
CA GLY A 64 -34.19 9.04 52.94
C GLY A 64 -34.16 8.06 54.12
N ASN A 65 -35.09 8.17 55.07
CA ASN A 65 -35.23 7.24 56.19
C ASN A 65 -36.51 6.41 56.10
N VAL A 66 -36.53 5.28 56.81
CA VAL A 66 -37.74 4.47 56.98
C VAL A 66 -38.54 5.03 58.14
N ASP A 67 -39.73 5.53 57.85
CA ASP A 67 -40.69 6.04 58.81
C ASP A 67 -41.73 4.96 59.10
N TRP A 68 -41.76 4.51 60.35
CA TRP A 68 -42.62 3.45 60.88
C TRP A 68 -43.90 3.99 61.55
N SER A 69 -44.21 5.28 61.42
CA SER A 69 -45.39 5.92 62.05
C SER A 69 -46.76 5.44 61.57
N LEU A 70 -46.82 4.42 60.72
CA LEU A 70 -48.07 3.86 60.19
C LEU A 70 -48.62 2.76 61.12
N PRO A 71 -49.95 2.52 61.14
CA PRO A 71 -50.61 1.58 62.06
C PRO A 71 -50.34 0.09 61.75
N GLY A 72 -49.36 -0.22 60.89
CA GLY A 72 -49.03 -1.57 60.46
C GLY A 72 -48.13 -2.32 61.43
N LYS A 73 -47.52 -3.42 60.93
CA LYS A 73 -46.58 -4.22 61.71
C LYS A 73 -45.24 -3.48 61.81
N GLU A 74 -44.73 -3.34 63.02
CA GLU A 74 -43.45 -2.70 63.29
C GLU A 74 -42.44 -3.73 63.83
N PRO A 75 -41.15 -3.65 63.45
CA PRO A 75 -40.08 -4.41 64.10
C PRO A 75 -39.99 -4.06 65.59
N ALA A 76 -39.77 -5.05 66.46
CA ALA A 76 -39.63 -4.80 67.89
C ALA A 76 -38.46 -3.81 68.16
N PRO A 77 -38.60 -2.82 69.06
CA PRO A 77 -37.50 -1.91 69.41
C PRO A 77 -36.24 -2.67 69.85
N GLY A 78 -35.08 -2.33 69.28
CA GLY A 78 -33.80 -2.99 69.53
C GLY A 78 -33.52 -4.23 68.68
N SER A 79 -34.44 -4.61 67.79
CA SER A 79 -34.24 -5.73 66.86
C SER A 79 -33.66 -5.28 65.51
N SER A 80 -32.88 -6.14 64.86
CA SER A 80 -32.27 -5.87 63.55
C SER A 80 -33.13 -6.42 62.42
N TYR A 81 -33.28 -5.64 61.35
CA TYR A 81 -34.01 -6.03 60.14
C TYR A 81 -33.20 -5.72 58.88
N LEU A 82 -33.48 -6.44 57.79
CA LEU A 82 -32.80 -6.30 56.51
C LEU A 82 -33.62 -5.40 55.58
N ILE A 83 -32.99 -4.34 55.09
CA ILE A 83 -33.57 -3.42 54.10
C ILE A 83 -32.81 -3.58 52.80
N THR A 84 -33.54 -3.86 51.72
CA THR A 84 -33.05 -3.74 50.35
C THR A 84 -33.62 -2.47 49.74
N TYR A 85 -32.75 -1.53 49.39
CA TYR A 85 -33.14 -0.24 48.81
C TYR A 85 -32.24 0.14 47.63
N ARG A 86 -32.73 1.05 46.77
CA ARG A 86 -31.95 1.68 45.71
C ARG A 86 -31.52 3.07 46.13
N CYS A 87 -30.24 3.37 45.97
CA CYS A 87 -29.69 4.69 46.24
C CYS A 87 -28.82 5.17 45.08
N ARG A 88 -28.67 6.49 44.95
CA ARG A 88 -27.68 7.07 44.03
C ARG A 88 -26.35 7.16 44.75
N THR A 89 -25.31 6.65 44.11
CA THR A 89 -23.94 6.73 44.63
C THR A 89 -22.99 7.13 43.52
N HIS A 90 -21.96 7.88 43.89
CA HIS A 90 -20.85 8.17 43.01
C HIS A 90 -19.91 6.98 42.95
N ILE A 91 -19.48 6.60 41.76
CA ILE A 91 -18.49 5.54 41.58
C ILE A 91 -17.33 6.02 40.72
N SER A 92 -16.12 5.55 41.04
CA SER A 92 -14.97 5.71 40.15
C SER A 92 -15.09 4.68 39.02
N PRO A 93 -15.13 5.09 37.75
CA PRO A 93 -15.19 4.17 36.62
C PRO A 93 -13.90 3.33 36.51
N GLU A 94 -14.05 2.11 36.02
CA GLU A 94 -12.94 1.21 35.67
C GLU A 94 -12.67 1.26 34.16
N ASP A 95 -11.46 0.92 33.73
CA ASP A 95 -11.11 0.70 32.31
C ASP A 95 -11.51 1.86 31.38
N ILE A 96 -10.92 3.03 31.63
CA ILE A 96 -11.19 4.26 30.88
C ILE A 96 -10.53 4.15 29.50
N SER A 97 -11.36 4.08 28.47
CA SER A 97 -10.99 4.14 27.06
C SER A 97 -11.22 5.56 26.50
N GLU A 98 -10.78 5.82 25.27
CA GLU A 98 -11.03 7.11 24.60
C GLU A 98 -12.52 7.34 24.32
N GLU A 99 -13.27 6.26 24.10
CA GLU A 99 -14.68 6.27 23.71
C GLU A 99 -15.64 5.98 24.87
N GLY A 100 -15.12 5.65 26.06
CA GLY A 100 -15.99 5.16 27.12
C GLY A 100 -15.29 4.66 28.38
N CYS A 101 -16.09 4.10 29.28
CA CYS A 101 -15.61 3.50 30.52
C CYS A 101 -16.49 2.32 30.96
N LYS A 102 -15.97 1.47 31.83
CA LYS A 102 -16.73 0.37 32.44
C LYS A 102 -17.19 0.76 33.84
N VAL A 103 -18.45 0.46 34.12
CA VAL A 103 -19.07 0.71 35.43
C VAL A 103 -19.68 -0.58 35.97
N ARG A 104 -19.48 -0.82 37.28
CA ARG A 104 -20.00 -1.98 38.01
C ARG A 104 -21.04 -1.56 39.04
N GLY A 105 -22.00 -2.42 39.33
CA GLY A 105 -22.98 -2.23 40.40
C GLY A 105 -24.18 -1.35 40.07
N ALA A 106 -24.30 -0.86 38.83
CA ALA A 106 -25.52 -0.19 38.37
C ALA A 106 -26.67 -1.20 38.23
N VAL A 107 -27.87 -0.81 38.66
CA VAL A 107 -29.09 -1.60 38.48
C VAL A 107 -29.50 -1.59 37.00
N ASP A 108 -30.01 -2.71 36.50
CA ASP A 108 -30.50 -2.83 35.12
C ASP A 108 -31.63 -1.83 34.83
N ASN A 109 -31.63 -1.26 33.61
CA ASN A 109 -32.56 -0.23 33.16
C ASN A 109 -32.59 1.05 34.01
N SER A 110 -31.53 1.35 34.76
CA SER A 110 -31.38 2.61 35.47
C SER A 110 -30.56 3.64 34.69
N LEU A 111 -30.84 4.92 34.94
CA LEU A 111 -30.14 6.03 34.30
C LEU A 111 -28.75 6.22 34.92
N VAL A 112 -27.73 6.31 34.08
CA VAL A 112 -26.35 6.64 34.48
C VAL A 112 -26.02 8.05 33.98
N LEU A 113 -25.61 8.93 34.88
CA LEU A 113 -25.10 10.26 34.50
C LEU A 113 -23.57 10.25 34.56
N VAL A 114 -22.94 10.80 33.53
CA VAL A 114 -21.49 10.90 33.42
C VAL A 114 -21.12 12.34 33.16
N ASP A 115 -20.41 12.94 34.11
CA ASP A 115 -19.78 14.24 33.94
C ASP A 115 -18.33 14.01 33.49
N TYR A 116 -18.01 14.42 32.27
CA TYR A 116 -16.68 14.24 31.70
C TYR A 116 -16.23 15.47 30.92
N THR A 117 -14.92 15.55 30.70
CA THR A 117 -14.29 16.50 29.80
C THR A 117 -13.62 15.75 28.66
N TRP A 118 -13.69 16.30 27.47
CA TRP A 118 -13.16 15.67 26.26
C TRP A 118 -12.26 16.63 25.49
N LYS A 119 -11.38 16.07 24.66
CA LYS A 119 -10.40 16.84 23.90
C LYS A 119 -10.99 17.22 22.54
N MET A 120 -11.30 18.50 22.37
CA MET A 120 -11.83 19.01 21.11
C MET A 120 -10.73 19.17 20.05
N PRO A 121 -11.05 18.90 18.76
CA PRO A 121 -10.14 19.16 17.66
C PRO A 121 -9.75 20.64 17.58
N ARG A 122 -8.50 20.92 17.19
CA ARG A 122 -8.02 22.28 16.92
C ARG A 122 -6.88 22.32 15.92
N TYR A 123 -6.72 23.49 15.29
CA TYR A 123 -5.51 23.82 14.53
C TYR A 123 -4.58 24.69 15.36
N ASP A 124 -3.35 24.27 15.54
CA ASP A 124 -2.29 25.13 16.07
C ASP A 124 -1.42 25.62 14.92
N LEU A 125 -0.84 26.80 15.09
CA LEU A 125 -0.01 27.44 14.09
C LEU A 125 1.42 27.54 14.61
N ILE A 126 2.37 27.04 13.82
CA ILE A 126 3.79 27.28 14.04
C ILE A 126 4.23 28.47 13.19
N THR A 127 4.84 29.42 13.87
CA THR A 127 5.41 30.63 13.28
C THR A 127 6.87 30.78 13.63
N ILE A 128 7.59 31.55 12.82
CA ILE A 128 8.95 31.99 13.09
C ILE A 128 9.01 33.52 13.08
N ASP A 129 9.64 34.09 14.10
CA ASP A 129 9.90 35.53 14.20
C ASP A 129 11.16 35.91 13.39
N SER A 130 11.30 37.20 13.05
CA SER A 130 12.48 37.83 12.46
C SER A 130 13.80 37.49 13.18
N LYS A 131 13.74 37.21 14.49
CA LYS A 131 14.88 36.78 15.32
C LYS A 131 15.17 35.28 15.26
N GLY A 132 14.47 34.53 14.41
CA GLY A 132 14.61 33.06 14.29
C GLY A 132 13.92 32.26 15.40
N VAL A 133 13.13 32.90 16.27
CA VAL A 133 12.44 32.21 17.37
C VAL A 133 11.16 31.55 16.86
N VAL A 134 11.06 30.24 17.03
CA VAL A 134 9.87 29.46 16.68
C VAL A 134 8.83 29.57 17.81
N ARG A 135 7.59 29.93 17.46
CA ARG A 135 6.47 30.04 18.40
C ARG A 135 5.31 29.19 17.94
N ARG A 136 4.66 28.51 18.90
CA ARG A 136 3.40 27.79 18.71
C ARG A 136 2.25 28.64 19.21
N ILE A 137 1.37 29.01 18.31
CA ILE A 137 0.12 29.72 18.60
C ILE A 137 -0.99 28.67 18.65
N LYS A 138 -1.63 28.54 19.82
CA LYS A 138 -2.75 27.60 19.98
C LYS A 138 -3.98 28.19 19.33
N GLY A 139 -4.67 27.41 18.49
CA GLY A 139 -5.96 27.82 17.95
C GLY A 139 -7.10 27.59 18.92
N ILE A 140 -8.28 28.04 18.51
CA ILE A 140 -9.53 27.81 19.23
C ILE A 140 -10.04 26.42 18.89
N ALA A 141 -10.34 25.63 19.93
CA ALA A 141 -10.86 24.28 19.76
C ALA A 141 -12.36 24.31 19.47
N HIS A 142 -12.81 23.42 18.58
CA HIS A 142 -14.22 23.33 18.19
C HIS A 142 -14.57 21.87 17.86
N PRO A 143 -15.76 21.37 18.26
CA PRO A 143 -16.14 19.97 18.02
C PRO A 143 -16.11 19.50 16.56
N TRP A 144 -16.64 20.28 15.61
CA TRP A 144 -16.72 19.89 14.19
C TRP A 144 -16.00 20.82 13.22
N ARG A 145 -15.79 22.10 13.56
CA ARG A 145 -15.21 23.11 12.67
C ARG A 145 -14.17 23.97 13.38
N PRO A 146 -12.97 23.43 13.66
CA PRO A 146 -11.90 24.21 14.27
C PRO A 146 -11.44 25.32 13.33
N SER A 147 -11.29 26.54 13.86
CA SER A 147 -10.81 27.69 13.10
C SER A 147 -9.29 27.64 12.93
N MET A 148 -8.79 27.96 11.74
CA MET A 148 -7.35 28.14 11.54
C MET A 148 -6.90 29.48 12.12
N PRO A 149 -5.96 29.50 13.08
CA PRO A 149 -5.44 30.75 13.62
C PRO A 149 -4.61 31.50 12.57
N ARG A 150 -4.65 32.84 12.61
CA ARG A 150 -3.88 33.69 11.69
C ARG A 150 -2.52 34.04 12.31
N ALA A 151 -1.48 34.14 11.49
CA ALA A 151 -0.17 34.62 11.92
C ALA A 151 -0.25 36.10 12.37
N PRO A 152 0.33 36.44 13.54
CA PRO A 152 0.53 37.83 13.95
C PRO A 152 1.43 38.60 12.98
N SER A 153 1.30 39.93 12.96
CA SER A 153 2.15 40.78 12.12
C SER A 153 3.63 40.59 12.46
N GLY A 154 4.48 40.46 11.44
CA GLY A 154 5.93 40.31 11.60
C GLY A 154 6.41 38.88 11.87
N GLN A 155 5.51 37.89 11.87
CA GLN A 155 5.86 36.47 11.98
C GLN A 155 5.56 35.75 10.67
N LEU A 156 6.50 34.92 10.22
CA LEU A 156 6.32 34.05 9.07
C LEU A 156 5.61 32.77 9.51
N LEU A 157 4.61 32.38 8.73
CA LEU A 157 3.88 31.14 8.90
C LEU A 157 4.71 29.98 8.36
N LEU A 158 4.83 28.90 9.15
CA LEU A 158 5.53 27.68 8.73
C LEU A 158 4.55 26.55 8.43
N CYS A 159 3.76 26.16 9.41
CA CYS A 159 2.81 25.06 9.23
C CYS A 159 1.64 25.15 10.22
N TYR A 160 0.56 24.48 9.85
CA TYR A 160 -0.53 24.19 10.77
C TYR A 160 -0.40 22.76 11.30
N ILE A 161 -0.66 22.61 12.59
CA ILE A 161 -0.74 21.33 13.27
C ILE A 161 -2.20 21.07 13.60
N HIS A 162 -2.79 20.09 12.93
CA HIS A 162 -4.14 19.64 13.23
C HIS A 162 -4.11 18.57 14.32
N GLN A 163 -4.65 18.90 15.49
CA GLN A 163 -4.78 18.00 16.63
C GLN A 163 -6.19 17.43 16.66
N THR A 164 -6.33 16.15 16.31
CA THR A 164 -7.58 15.38 16.44
C THR A 164 -7.64 14.57 17.74
N TRP A 165 -6.51 14.42 18.45
CA TRP A 165 -6.36 13.77 19.76
C TRP A 165 -6.72 12.28 19.86
N LYS A 166 -7.15 11.65 18.76
CA LYS A 166 -7.50 10.23 18.71
C LYS A 166 -6.23 9.36 18.67
N LYS A 167 -6.24 8.21 19.34
CA LYS A 167 -5.18 7.20 19.19
C LYS A 167 -5.15 6.68 17.75
N GLY A 168 -3.95 6.55 17.18
CA GLY A 168 -3.74 5.99 15.84
C GLY A 168 -3.89 7.00 14.69
N GLU A 169 -4.71 8.04 14.85
CA GLU A 169 -4.73 9.17 13.92
C GLU A 169 -3.60 10.14 14.31
N GLY A 170 -2.42 9.94 13.70
CA GLY A 170 -1.27 10.82 13.93
C GLY A 170 -1.60 12.29 13.71
N VAL A 171 -0.85 13.16 14.38
CA VAL A 171 -0.99 14.61 14.24
C VAL A 171 -0.77 15.00 12.78
N LYS A 172 -1.78 15.57 12.12
CA LYS A 172 -1.68 15.97 10.71
C LYS A 172 -1.00 17.32 10.61
N ILE A 173 0.12 17.38 9.90
CA ILE A 173 0.87 18.61 9.66
C ILE A 173 0.53 19.09 8.25
N VAL A 174 -0.01 20.31 8.15
CA VAL A 174 -0.28 20.98 6.87
C VAL A 174 0.82 22.02 6.68
N ASN A 175 1.70 21.79 5.71
CA ASN A 175 2.69 22.77 5.33
C ASN A 175 1.97 23.95 4.65
N ASN A 176 2.15 25.15 5.19
CA ASN A 176 1.64 26.38 4.61
C ASN A 176 2.72 27.47 4.65
N ALA A 177 3.97 27.06 4.54
CA ALA A 177 5.09 27.99 4.54
C ALA A 177 4.94 28.97 3.36
N ILE A 178 5.13 30.24 3.65
CA ILE A 178 5.15 31.28 2.62
C ILE A 178 6.49 31.18 1.92
N HIS A 179 6.48 30.75 0.66
CA HIS A 179 7.67 30.68 -0.17
C HIS A 179 7.74 31.91 -1.06
N ALA A 180 8.92 32.53 -1.14
CA ALA A 180 9.18 33.54 -2.14
C ALA A 180 9.46 32.82 -3.47
N VAL A 181 8.58 33.00 -4.45
CA VAL A 181 8.79 32.52 -5.82
C VAL A 181 9.41 33.65 -6.63
N PRO A 182 10.54 33.43 -7.32
CA PRO A 182 11.16 34.48 -8.12
C PRO A 182 10.29 34.82 -9.33
N MET A 183 10.35 36.08 -9.79
CA MET A 183 9.45 36.58 -10.83
C MET A 183 9.62 35.85 -12.17
N ASN A 184 10.84 35.41 -12.49
CA ASN A 184 11.13 34.63 -13.71
C ASN A 184 10.36 33.30 -13.76
N GLU A 185 10.22 32.60 -12.62
CA GLU A 185 9.45 31.35 -12.55
C GLU A 185 7.96 31.60 -12.73
N LEU A 186 7.42 32.68 -12.16
CA LEU A 186 6.02 33.07 -12.37
C LEU A 186 5.73 33.40 -13.83
N GLU A 187 6.64 34.09 -14.51
CA GLU A 187 6.52 34.35 -15.95
C GLU A 187 6.63 33.08 -16.78
N ALA A 188 7.54 32.17 -16.42
CA ALA A 188 7.67 30.87 -17.08
C ALA A 188 6.39 30.02 -16.91
N MET A 189 5.83 29.96 -15.70
CA MET A 189 4.55 29.29 -15.44
C MET A 189 3.41 29.91 -16.23
N LYS A 190 3.34 31.25 -16.29
CA LYS A 190 2.33 31.96 -17.08
C LYS A 190 2.44 31.64 -18.57
N LYS A 191 3.66 31.59 -19.11
CA LYS A 191 3.89 31.17 -20.51
C LYS A 191 3.47 29.72 -20.72
N GLY A 192 3.88 28.80 -19.85
CA GLY A 192 3.48 27.39 -19.93
C GLY A 192 1.96 27.18 -19.89
N ILE A 193 1.23 27.97 -19.09
CA ILE A 193 -0.24 27.95 -19.07
C ILE A 193 -0.81 28.42 -20.42
N ASN A 194 -0.28 29.50 -20.99
CA ASN A 194 -0.72 29.99 -22.30
C ASN A 194 -0.42 28.97 -23.42
N ASP A 195 0.74 28.31 -23.37
CA ASP A 195 1.12 27.28 -24.33
C ASP A 195 0.19 26.06 -24.21
N LEU A 196 -0.17 25.65 -22.98
CA LEU A 196 -1.18 24.60 -22.77
C LEU A 196 -2.53 25.00 -23.37
N TYR A 197 -2.97 26.24 -23.22
CA TYR A 197 -4.19 26.71 -23.89
C TYR A 197 -4.09 26.65 -25.41
N ALA A 198 -2.95 27.03 -25.98
CA ALA A 198 -2.71 26.95 -27.41
C ALA A 198 -2.73 25.50 -27.92
N LEU A 199 -2.08 24.57 -27.21
CA LEU A 199 -2.08 23.15 -27.54
C LEU A 199 -3.47 22.54 -27.43
N VAL A 200 -4.22 22.84 -26.38
CA VAL A 200 -5.62 22.39 -26.23
C VAL A 200 -6.50 22.93 -27.37
N ALA A 201 -6.27 24.17 -27.81
CA ALA A 201 -6.97 24.73 -28.96
C ALA A 201 -6.60 24.00 -30.27
N GLN A 202 -5.33 23.68 -30.48
CA GLN A 202 -4.88 22.89 -31.64
C GLN A 202 -5.48 21.48 -31.65
N GLU A 203 -5.51 20.79 -30.51
CA GLU A 203 -6.13 19.47 -30.39
C GLU A 203 -7.64 19.51 -30.66
N ARG A 204 -8.32 20.57 -30.21
CA ARG A 204 -9.74 20.79 -30.55
C ARG A 204 -9.93 21.00 -32.05
N LEU A 205 -9.07 21.79 -32.71
CA LEU A 205 -9.13 22.00 -34.15
C LEU A 205 -8.87 20.70 -34.93
N ARG A 206 -7.87 19.92 -34.50
CA ARG A 206 -7.56 18.61 -35.07
C ARG A 206 -8.72 17.63 -34.88
N SER A 207 -9.34 17.60 -33.71
CA SER A 207 -10.50 16.77 -33.41
C SER A 207 -11.73 17.17 -34.25
N ASP A 208 -12.01 18.47 -34.41
CA ASP A 208 -13.07 18.96 -35.31
C ASP A 208 -12.78 18.61 -36.78
N ALA A 209 -11.53 18.80 -37.24
CA ALA A 209 -11.13 18.43 -38.59
C ALA A 209 -11.31 16.92 -38.86
N ASN A 210 -10.86 16.05 -37.95
CA ASN A 210 -11.06 14.61 -38.03
C ASN A 210 -12.55 14.22 -38.01
N SER A 211 -13.38 14.95 -37.27
CA SER A 211 -14.83 14.71 -37.21
C SER A 211 -15.56 15.12 -38.49
N ARG A 212 -15.05 16.15 -39.20
CA ARG A 212 -15.63 16.66 -40.46
C ARG A 212 -15.25 15.86 -41.69
N GLU A 213 -14.04 15.33 -41.72
CA GLU A 213 -13.58 14.43 -42.78
C GLU A 213 -13.30 13.04 -42.20
N PRO A 214 -14.34 12.30 -41.76
CA PRO A 214 -14.19 10.88 -41.52
C PRO A 214 -13.90 10.25 -42.88
N THR A 215 -12.76 9.59 -42.99
CA THR A 215 -12.11 9.01 -44.19
C THR A 215 -12.97 8.06 -45.05
N THR A 216 -14.26 7.94 -44.78
CA THR A 216 -15.19 7.06 -45.48
C THR A 216 -16.42 7.85 -45.98
N LYS A 217 -16.24 8.68 -47.01
CA LYS A 217 -17.37 9.09 -47.87
C LYS A 217 -17.69 7.89 -48.77
N LYS A 218 -18.96 7.46 -48.80
CA LYS A 218 -19.43 6.27 -49.54
C LYS A 218 -18.90 6.28 -50.99
N GLY A 219 -17.96 5.38 -51.30
CA GLY A 219 -17.41 5.17 -52.65
C GLY A 219 -16.07 5.88 -52.93
N VAL A 220 -15.48 6.60 -51.97
CA VAL A 220 -14.15 7.20 -52.09
C VAL A 220 -13.30 6.73 -50.91
N PHE A 221 -12.40 5.78 -51.17
CA PHE A 221 -11.38 5.35 -50.21
C PHE A 221 -10.11 6.18 -50.45
N VAL A 222 -9.71 6.96 -49.45
CA VAL A 222 -8.44 7.68 -49.43
C VAL A 222 -7.72 7.29 -48.16
N ASP A 223 -6.66 6.48 -48.30
CA ASP A 223 -5.74 6.18 -47.21
C ASP A 223 -4.68 7.29 -47.14
N SER A 224 -4.47 7.81 -45.93
CA SER A 224 -3.46 8.84 -45.66
C SER A 224 -2.10 8.26 -45.24
N PHE A 225 -1.96 6.93 -45.25
CA PHE A 225 -0.73 6.19 -44.97
C PHE A 225 -0.10 6.54 -43.61
N PHE A 226 -0.93 6.80 -42.59
CA PHE A 226 -0.43 7.03 -41.23
C PHE A 226 -0.04 5.71 -40.54
N ASP A 227 -0.78 4.65 -40.81
CA ASP A 227 -0.63 3.31 -40.23
C ASP A 227 -1.11 2.24 -41.23
N ASP A 228 -0.95 0.97 -40.85
CA ASP A 228 -1.39 -0.18 -41.65
C ASP A 228 -2.88 -0.55 -41.37
N ASP A 229 -3.64 0.24 -40.61
CA ASP A 229 -4.99 -0.13 -40.13
C ASP A 229 -6.05 -0.16 -41.25
N MET A 230 -5.87 0.65 -42.29
CA MET A 230 -6.77 0.69 -43.45
C MET A 230 -6.44 -0.37 -44.52
N ARG A 231 -5.50 -1.27 -44.24
CA ARG A 231 -5.11 -2.34 -45.17
C ARG A 231 -5.98 -3.58 -44.99
N ASP A 232 -6.23 -4.26 -46.11
CA ASP A 232 -6.97 -5.52 -46.11
C ASP A 232 -6.23 -6.59 -45.31
N GLN A 233 -6.83 -6.98 -44.19
CA GLN A 233 -6.40 -8.08 -43.34
C GLN A 233 -6.63 -9.41 -44.07
N GLY A 234 -5.63 -10.31 -44.04
CA GLY A 234 -5.75 -11.67 -44.59
C GLY A 234 -5.26 -11.85 -46.03
N ILE A 235 -4.81 -10.78 -46.70
CA ILE A 235 -4.12 -10.86 -48.00
C ILE A 235 -2.64 -10.60 -47.77
N SER A 236 -1.77 -11.33 -48.48
CA SER A 236 -0.32 -11.11 -48.42
C SER A 236 0.02 -9.71 -48.93
N GLN A 237 0.55 -8.89 -48.04
CA GLN A 237 0.90 -7.51 -48.35
C GLN A 237 2.38 -7.42 -48.78
N SER A 238 2.61 -6.84 -49.96
CA SER A 238 3.94 -6.71 -50.57
C SER A 238 4.53 -5.29 -50.52
N ALA A 239 3.88 -4.38 -49.78
CA ALA A 239 4.27 -2.98 -49.64
C ALA A 239 4.39 -2.59 -48.15
N ALA A 240 5.25 -1.64 -47.84
CA ALA A 240 5.50 -1.10 -46.51
C ALA A 240 5.14 0.40 -46.48
N ILE A 241 4.48 0.86 -45.42
CA ILE A 241 4.20 2.28 -45.21
C ILE A 241 5.33 2.88 -44.37
N VAL A 242 6.02 3.88 -44.90
CA VAL A 242 7.09 4.62 -44.19
C VAL A 242 6.92 6.11 -44.48
N ASN A 243 6.87 6.93 -43.43
CA ASN A 243 6.76 8.40 -43.54
C ASN A 243 5.57 8.90 -44.39
N LYS A 244 4.42 8.21 -44.31
CA LYS A 244 3.22 8.50 -45.13
C LYS A 244 3.37 8.23 -46.62
N GLU A 245 4.36 7.43 -47.00
CA GLU A 245 4.55 6.96 -48.36
C GLU A 245 4.54 5.43 -48.39
N LEU A 246 3.96 4.87 -49.45
CA LEU A 246 3.94 3.43 -49.69
C LEU A 246 5.18 3.04 -50.51
N ILE A 247 6.08 2.24 -49.93
CA ILE A 247 7.34 1.81 -50.53
C ILE A 247 7.45 0.28 -50.60
N LEU A 248 8.40 -0.21 -51.39
CA LEU A 248 8.74 -1.64 -51.40
C LEU A 248 9.40 -2.04 -50.07
N PRO A 249 9.01 -3.17 -49.46
CA PRO A 249 9.57 -3.62 -48.20
C PRO A 249 11.00 -4.12 -48.41
N ILE A 250 11.83 -3.92 -47.40
CA ILE A 250 13.17 -4.51 -47.35
C ILE A 250 13.03 -5.83 -46.58
N ASP A 251 13.25 -6.95 -47.28
CA ASP A 251 13.36 -8.26 -46.64
C ASP A 251 14.77 -8.40 -46.06
N VAL A 252 14.85 -8.51 -44.74
CA VAL A 252 16.10 -8.60 -43.99
C VAL A 252 16.24 -9.99 -43.40
N GLU A 253 17.34 -10.64 -43.73
CA GLU A 253 17.77 -11.87 -43.07
C GLU A 253 18.77 -11.50 -41.97
N ILE A 254 18.39 -11.73 -40.71
CA ILE A 254 19.27 -11.48 -39.56
C ILE A 254 20.13 -12.71 -39.36
N ILE A 255 21.42 -12.57 -39.57
CA ILE A 255 22.40 -13.63 -39.41
C ILE A 255 23.12 -13.44 -38.08
N ASP A 256 23.17 -14.50 -37.28
CA ASP A 256 23.86 -14.51 -35.99
C ASP A 256 25.34 -14.90 -36.19
N VAL A 257 26.21 -13.89 -36.07
CA VAL A 257 27.66 -14.03 -36.33
C VAL A 257 28.35 -14.91 -35.29
N GLU A 258 27.83 -14.98 -34.06
CA GLU A 258 28.49 -15.68 -32.95
C GLU A 258 28.20 -17.19 -32.94
N ARG A 259 27.10 -17.60 -33.59
CA ARG A 259 26.68 -19.02 -33.67
C ARG A 259 27.32 -19.78 -34.85
N GLY A 260 27.96 -19.06 -35.78
CA GLY A 260 28.68 -19.65 -36.90
C GLY A 260 29.93 -20.39 -36.44
N LYS A 261 30.10 -21.66 -36.83
CA LYS A 261 31.37 -22.38 -36.64
C LYS A 261 32.52 -21.79 -37.46
N GLU A 262 32.18 -21.00 -38.49
CA GLU A 262 33.12 -20.33 -39.37
C GLU A 262 32.83 -18.82 -39.39
N PRO A 263 33.87 -17.98 -39.52
CA PRO A 263 33.67 -16.54 -39.70
C PRO A 263 32.85 -16.28 -40.97
N TYR A 264 31.83 -15.43 -40.84
CA TYR A 264 31.02 -14.99 -41.98
C TYR A 264 31.87 -14.15 -42.93
N LEU A 265 32.21 -14.75 -44.06
CA LEU A 265 32.99 -14.12 -45.11
C LEU A 265 32.09 -13.91 -46.34
N LEU A 266 32.37 -12.86 -47.10
CA LEU A 266 31.78 -12.73 -48.44
C LEU A 266 32.20 -13.95 -49.29
N PRO A 267 31.35 -14.42 -50.23
CA PRO A 267 31.69 -15.57 -51.07
C PRO A 267 33.07 -15.42 -51.71
N TYR A 268 34.00 -16.30 -51.35
CA TYR A 268 35.39 -16.27 -51.81
C TYR A 268 35.82 -17.67 -52.27
N LYS A 269 36.84 -17.73 -53.12
CA LYS A 269 37.45 -18.98 -53.58
C LYS A 269 38.94 -18.91 -53.26
N LEU A 270 39.43 -19.80 -52.38
CA LEU A 270 40.86 -19.88 -52.06
C LEU A 270 41.62 -20.51 -53.22
N GLU A 271 42.71 -19.87 -53.62
CA GLU A 271 43.67 -20.38 -54.60
C GLU A 271 45.02 -20.60 -53.89
N PRO A 272 45.53 -21.84 -53.81
CA PRO A 272 46.79 -22.12 -53.15
C PRO A 272 47.96 -21.57 -53.99
N VAL A 273 48.71 -20.61 -53.42
CA VAL A 273 49.88 -20.00 -54.08
C VAL A 273 51.15 -20.84 -53.88
N LEU A 274 51.21 -21.65 -52.82
CA LEU A 274 52.34 -22.52 -52.51
C LEU A 274 51.84 -23.76 -51.76
N GLU A 275 52.12 -24.95 -52.28
CA GLU A 275 51.81 -26.21 -51.61
C GLU A 275 53.08 -27.05 -51.45
N GLN A 276 53.31 -27.61 -50.26
CA GLN A 276 54.39 -28.56 -50.00
C GLN A 276 53.79 -29.90 -49.60
N LEU A 277 53.52 -30.73 -50.60
CA LEU A 277 52.84 -32.03 -50.44
C LEU A 277 53.74 -33.14 -49.89
N LEU A 278 55.06 -32.93 -49.84
CA LEU A 278 56.03 -33.95 -49.48
C LEU A 278 56.79 -33.56 -48.21
N GLN A 279 56.59 -34.34 -47.15
CA GLN A 279 57.37 -34.30 -45.91
C GLN A 279 58.27 -35.54 -45.86
N THR A 280 59.58 -35.34 -45.75
CA THR A 280 60.57 -36.44 -45.91
C THR A 280 61.18 -36.94 -44.59
N LYS A 281 60.91 -36.32 -43.44
CA LYS A 281 61.35 -36.82 -42.12
C LYS A 281 60.44 -36.32 -41.00
N GLY A 282 60.10 -37.22 -40.08
CA GLY A 282 59.57 -36.88 -38.76
C GLY A 282 60.59 -37.33 -37.70
N GLU A 283 60.98 -36.42 -36.82
CA GLU A 283 61.86 -36.72 -35.69
C GLU A 283 61.08 -36.44 -34.40
N LYS A 284 61.15 -37.37 -33.44
CA LYS A 284 60.50 -37.19 -32.15
C LYS A 284 61.33 -36.20 -31.34
N ILE A 285 60.78 -35.01 -31.07
CA ILE A 285 61.46 -33.92 -30.36
C ILE A 285 61.79 -34.29 -28.89
N ASN A 286 61.24 -35.37 -28.35
CA ASN A 286 61.62 -35.87 -27.01
C ASN A 286 61.45 -37.40 -26.88
N PRO A 287 62.52 -38.20 -27.08
CA PRO A 287 62.44 -39.68 -27.06
C PRO A 287 62.23 -40.31 -25.67
N TYR A 288 62.52 -39.58 -24.58
CA TYR A 288 62.57 -40.13 -23.22
C TYR A 288 61.49 -39.59 -22.28
N GLN A 289 60.47 -38.90 -22.80
CA GLN A 289 59.18 -38.60 -22.17
C GLN A 289 59.19 -38.55 -20.63
N ALA A 290 60.05 -37.70 -20.05
CA ALA A 290 60.28 -37.58 -18.61
C ALA A 290 59.40 -36.49 -18.00
N PHE A 291 58.10 -36.53 -18.30
CA PHE A 291 57.10 -35.71 -17.63
C PHE A 291 56.07 -36.65 -17.01
N ASP A 292 55.63 -36.31 -15.81
CA ASP A 292 54.42 -36.93 -15.27
C ASP A 292 53.28 -36.72 -16.27
N PRO A 293 52.39 -37.73 -16.48
CA PRO A 293 51.31 -37.62 -17.43
C PRO A 293 50.54 -36.32 -17.17
N VAL A 294 50.33 -35.54 -18.23
CA VAL A 294 49.59 -34.28 -18.16
C VAL A 294 48.23 -34.63 -17.55
N PRO A 295 47.82 -33.97 -16.44
CA PRO A 295 46.55 -34.28 -15.81
C PRO A 295 45.44 -34.13 -16.84
N ALA A 296 44.54 -35.11 -16.89
CA ALA A 296 43.40 -35.08 -17.79
C ALA A 296 42.63 -33.76 -17.61
N GLN A 297 42.44 -33.04 -18.70
CA GLN A 297 41.77 -31.75 -18.71
C GLN A 297 40.35 -31.97 -19.25
N ILE A 298 39.36 -31.50 -18.49
CA ILE A 298 37.96 -31.47 -18.92
C ILE A 298 37.61 -30.00 -19.15
N THR A 299 37.37 -29.65 -20.41
CA THR A 299 36.90 -28.32 -20.80
C THR A 299 35.40 -28.37 -21.04
N LEU A 300 34.66 -27.60 -20.24
CA LEU A 300 33.24 -27.37 -20.47
C LEU A 300 33.09 -26.15 -21.38
N ASN A 301 32.62 -26.35 -22.62
CA ASN A 301 32.23 -25.25 -23.48
C ASN A 301 30.79 -24.86 -23.15
N LYS A 302 30.62 -23.78 -22.40
CA LYS A 302 29.30 -23.28 -22.03
C LYS A 302 28.64 -22.67 -23.27
N ASN A 303 27.58 -23.31 -23.74
CA ASN A 303 26.70 -22.71 -24.74
C ASN A 303 25.94 -21.54 -24.07
N ILE A 304 26.35 -20.30 -24.36
CA ILE A 304 25.64 -19.10 -23.90
C ILE A 304 24.47 -18.87 -24.86
N ASP A 305 23.25 -18.90 -24.33
CA ASP A 305 22.05 -18.76 -25.14
C ASP A 305 21.63 -17.28 -25.26
N HIS A 306 21.86 -16.70 -26.45
CA HIS A 306 21.30 -15.41 -26.84
C HIS A 306 20.18 -15.64 -27.85
N TRP A 307 18.93 -15.71 -27.37
CA TRP A 307 17.75 -15.91 -28.21
C TRP A 307 16.84 -14.67 -28.19
N THR A 308 16.54 -14.13 -29.37
CA THR A 308 15.50 -13.12 -29.56
C THR A 308 14.67 -13.54 -30.78
N GLU A 309 13.40 -13.86 -30.57
CA GLU A 309 12.46 -14.18 -31.65
C GLU A 309 11.51 -12.99 -31.87
N VAL A 310 11.54 -12.42 -33.07
CA VAL A 310 10.66 -11.30 -33.46
C VAL A 310 9.71 -11.82 -34.53
N THR A 311 8.47 -12.13 -34.14
CA THR A 311 7.39 -12.43 -35.08
C THR A 311 6.65 -11.14 -35.42
N THR A 312 6.63 -10.75 -36.69
CA THR A 312 5.87 -9.57 -37.14
C THR A 312 5.10 -9.92 -38.41
N ASN A 313 3.79 -9.67 -38.43
CA ASN A 313 2.93 -9.93 -39.58
C ASN A 313 3.04 -8.85 -40.67
N TRP A 314 3.60 -7.69 -40.35
CA TRP A 314 3.72 -6.52 -41.22
C TRP A 314 5.20 -6.22 -41.51
N LYS A 315 5.51 -5.93 -42.78
CA LYS A 315 6.88 -5.60 -43.22
C LYS A 315 7.25 -4.11 -43.01
N SER A 316 6.27 -3.26 -42.68
CA SER A 316 6.44 -1.82 -42.46
C SER A 316 7.40 -1.46 -41.32
N PRO A 317 7.32 -2.10 -40.12
CA PRO A 317 8.23 -1.79 -39.01
C PRO A 317 9.70 -2.09 -39.31
N VAL A 318 9.98 -3.22 -39.98
CA VAL A 318 11.36 -3.61 -40.35
C VAL A 318 11.94 -2.62 -41.37
N THR A 319 11.16 -2.24 -42.38
CA THR A 319 11.61 -1.32 -43.45
C THR A 319 11.89 0.09 -42.92
N ARG A 320 11.12 0.56 -41.92
CA ARG A 320 11.28 1.89 -41.32
C ARG A 320 12.64 2.10 -40.63
N VAL A 321 13.20 1.05 -40.03
CA VAL A 321 14.48 1.11 -39.29
C VAL A 321 15.67 1.38 -40.23
N PHE A 322 15.63 0.89 -41.47
CA PHE A 322 16.75 1.02 -42.41
C PHE A 322 16.78 2.34 -43.18
N ASN A 323 15.63 3.01 -43.34
CA ASN A 323 15.50 4.15 -44.26
C ASN A 323 15.66 5.52 -43.56
N VAL A 324 15.69 5.58 -42.22
CA VAL A 324 15.63 6.85 -41.48
C VAL A 324 16.78 6.96 -40.45
N LYS A 325 17.47 8.10 -40.43
CA LYS A 325 18.40 8.55 -39.36
C LYS A 325 17.65 9.11 -38.15
N GLU A 326 16.53 8.51 -37.77
CA GLU A 326 15.76 8.92 -36.60
C GLU A 326 15.72 7.77 -35.60
N THR A 327 15.99 8.08 -34.34
CA THR A 327 15.80 7.18 -33.21
C THR A 327 14.32 6.86 -33.10
N THR A 328 13.91 5.69 -33.58
CA THR A 328 12.56 5.18 -33.37
C THR A 328 12.41 4.75 -31.91
N GLU A 329 11.52 5.41 -31.17
CA GLU A 329 11.09 4.95 -29.85
C GLU A 329 10.07 3.80 -30.01
N LEU A 330 10.37 2.68 -29.36
CA LEU A 330 9.52 1.50 -29.26
C LEU A 330 8.26 1.84 -28.44
N LEU A 331 7.14 2.12 -29.11
CA LEU A 331 5.89 2.56 -28.46
C LEU A 331 5.27 1.51 -27.52
N SER A 332 5.47 0.22 -27.79
CA SER A 332 5.16 -0.86 -26.84
C SER A 332 5.85 -2.15 -27.23
N SER A 333 6.48 -2.81 -26.26
CA SER A 333 6.94 -4.19 -26.38
C SER A 333 6.28 -5.00 -25.27
N THR A 334 5.61 -6.07 -25.66
CA THR A 334 5.04 -7.02 -24.72
C THR A 334 5.93 -8.25 -24.73
N SER A 335 6.83 -8.35 -23.75
CA SER A 335 7.60 -9.56 -23.50
C SER A 335 6.76 -10.49 -22.63
N TYR A 336 6.58 -11.73 -23.07
CA TYR A 336 6.08 -12.80 -22.21
C TYR A 336 7.23 -13.78 -21.97
N GLU A 337 7.35 -14.25 -20.73
CA GLU A 337 8.26 -15.35 -20.43
C GLU A 337 7.67 -16.63 -21.00
N THR A 338 8.48 -17.40 -21.70
CA THR A 338 8.08 -18.73 -22.17
C THR A 338 7.85 -19.65 -20.96
N GLU A 339 6.81 -20.48 -21.00
CA GLU A 339 6.44 -21.38 -19.89
C GLU A 339 7.49 -22.48 -19.63
N PHE A 340 8.27 -22.83 -20.65
CA PHE A 340 9.34 -23.83 -20.55
C PHE A 340 10.64 -23.32 -21.15
N MET A 341 11.74 -23.54 -20.45
CA MET A 341 13.08 -23.41 -21.02
C MET A 341 13.29 -24.51 -22.06
N ARG A 342 13.88 -24.15 -23.20
CA ARG A 342 14.27 -25.13 -24.22
C ARG A 342 15.42 -26.00 -23.75
N GLU A 343 15.51 -27.22 -24.28
CA GLU A 343 16.65 -28.10 -24.04
C GLU A 343 17.92 -27.47 -24.63
N ALA A 344 18.96 -27.29 -23.80
CA ALA A 344 20.27 -26.80 -24.21
C ALA A 344 21.29 -27.94 -24.11
N VAL A 345 21.90 -28.29 -25.24
CA VAL A 345 22.98 -29.28 -25.29
C VAL A 345 24.29 -28.58 -24.92
N GLN A 346 25.01 -29.12 -23.93
CA GLN A 346 26.36 -28.70 -23.57
C GLN A 346 27.37 -29.71 -24.08
N ASN A 347 28.46 -29.21 -24.65
CA ASN A 347 29.54 -30.05 -25.15
C ASN A 347 30.68 -30.07 -24.14
N PHE A 348 31.14 -31.27 -23.80
CA PHE A 348 32.30 -31.51 -22.95
C PHE A 348 33.41 -32.06 -23.83
N GLU A 349 34.58 -31.45 -23.74
CA GLU A 349 35.79 -31.96 -24.38
C GLU A 349 36.72 -32.49 -23.30
N ILE A 350 37.24 -33.69 -23.53
CA ILE A 350 38.04 -34.44 -22.56
C ILE A 350 39.35 -34.79 -23.24
N GLU A 351 40.44 -34.22 -22.73
CA GLU A 351 41.78 -34.38 -23.28
C GLU A 351 42.76 -34.95 -22.24
N GLY A 352 43.83 -35.59 -22.71
CA GLY A 352 44.92 -36.08 -21.85
C GLY A 352 44.83 -37.54 -21.42
N PHE A 353 43.93 -38.33 -21.99
CA PHE A 353 43.86 -39.79 -21.78
C PHE A 353 44.80 -40.55 -22.71
N GLU A 354 45.44 -41.62 -22.21
CA GLU A 354 46.29 -42.47 -23.03
C GLU A 354 45.48 -43.36 -23.98
N PRO A 355 46.03 -43.76 -25.14
CA PRO A 355 45.34 -44.65 -26.07
C PRO A 355 44.94 -45.97 -25.38
N SER A 356 43.64 -46.25 -25.26
CA SER A 356 43.02 -47.42 -24.60
C SER A 356 42.84 -47.35 -23.08
N GLU A 357 43.00 -46.18 -22.46
CA GLU A 357 42.65 -45.98 -21.06
C GLU A 357 41.12 -46.07 -20.85
N LYS A 358 40.67 -46.97 -19.96
CA LYS A 358 39.24 -47.20 -19.71
C LYS A 358 38.71 -46.22 -18.67
N LEU A 359 37.93 -45.25 -19.13
CA LEU A 359 37.13 -44.37 -18.27
C LEU A 359 36.12 -45.19 -17.46
N LYS A 360 36.22 -45.14 -16.13
CA LYS A 360 35.34 -45.91 -15.24
C LYS A 360 33.94 -45.30 -15.14
N GLU A 361 33.85 -43.99 -15.00
CA GLU A 361 32.59 -43.25 -14.91
C GLU A 361 32.85 -41.76 -15.14
N ILE A 362 31.99 -41.09 -15.93
CA ILE A 362 31.95 -39.64 -16.07
C ILE A 362 30.58 -39.17 -15.59
N LYS A 363 30.58 -38.22 -14.65
CA LYS A 363 29.36 -37.64 -14.09
C LYS A 363 29.38 -36.13 -14.23
N PHE A 364 28.29 -35.57 -14.71
CA PHE A 364 28.00 -34.13 -14.64
C PHE A 364 26.69 -33.94 -13.89
N ASP A 365 26.73 -33.16 -12.82
CA ASP A 365 25.57 -32.89 -11.94
C ASP A 365 24.77 -34.15 -11.53
N GLY A 366 25.49 -35.23 -11.22
CA GLY A 366 24.89 -36.52 -10.81
C GLY A 366 24.40 -37.42 -11.95
N ILE A 367 24.39 -36.94 -13.20
CA ILE A 367 23.99 -37.71 -14.39
C ILE A 367 25.22 -38.36 -15.02
N ILE A 368 25.12 -39.65 -15.34
CA ILE A 368 26.19 -40.41 -16.01
C ILE A 368 26.20 -40.03 -17.50
N ILE A 369 27.33 -39.53 -17.99
CA ILE A 369 27.54 -39.20 -19.41
C ILE A 369 28.34 -40.31 -20.07
N GLN A 370 27.89 -40.78 -21.23
CA GLN A 370 28.66 -41.70 -22.06
C GLN A 370 29.50 -40.90 -23.07
N PRO A 371 30.84 -40.97 -23.02
CA PRO A 371 31.68 -40.33 -24.02
C PRO A 371 31.49 -41.03 -25.37
N ILE A 372 31.36 -40.24 -26.43
CA ILE A 372 31.39 -40.72 -27.81
C ILE A 372 32.81 -40.46 -28.30
N ALA A 373 33.53 -41.53 -28.62
CA ALA A 373 34.92 -41.47 -29.09
C ALA A 373 35.02 -41.08 -30.56
#